data_AF-A0A2V7YPG0-F1
#
_entry.id   AF-A0A2V7YPG0-F1
#
_cell.length_a   1.000
_cell.length_b   1.000
_cell.length_c   1.000
_cell.angle_alpha   90.00
_cell.angle_beta   90.00
_cell.angle_gamma   90.00
#
_symmetry.space_group_name_H-M   'P 1'
#
loop_
_entity.id
_entity.type
_entity.pdbx_description
1 polymer ?
#
loop_
_entity_poly.entity_id
_entity_poly.type
_entity_poly.pdbx_seq_one_letter_code
_entity_poly.pdbx_strand_id
1 'polypeptide(L)'
;MIVFMVVDYHVFFEIAPFLYAIGNVLLVYLLLWGKLTAHVKSWIHIGTFQFQPSEFMKIFTALMLARYFENHQSVYLDVRAFLRVMLIIGIPVGLIAVEPDLGTALSFLPLIAVAMFFGGIKWKVWVAAVLIALILLPIGWVLLKPYQKDRIITFLNPDRDPLGKGYQVTQAKIAIGSGGIHGKGFKQGTQAKLEYLPARHTD
;
A
#
# COMPACT_ATOMS: atom_id res chain seq x y z
N MET A 1 16.80 -12.65 7.31
CA MET A 1 16.12 -13.95 7.08
C MET A 1 16.53 -15.03 8.07
N ILE A 2 17.83 -15.28 8.31
CA ILE A 2 18.28 -16.34 9.24
C ILE A 2 17.71 -16.14 10.67
N VAL A 3 17.71 -14.91 11.18
CA VAL A 3 17.13 -14.60 12.51
C VAL A 3 15.64 -14.95 12.60
N PHE A 4 14.86 -14.70 11.55
CA PHE A 4 13.43 -15.05 11.51
C PHE A 4 13.17 -16.56 11.43
N MET A 5 14.13 -17.36 10.95
CA MET A 5 14.03 -18.82 10.94
C MET A 5 14.28 -19.45 12.31
N VAL A 6 14.95 -18.74 13.21
CA VAL A 6 15.31 -19.26 14.54
C VAL A 6 14.25 -18.89 15.60
N VAL A 7 13.43 -17.86 15.33
CA VAL A 7 12.37 -17.42 16.22
C VAL A 7 11.09 -18.21 15.93
N ASP A 8 10.53 -18.84 16.97
CA ASP A 8 9.26 -19.56 16.89
C ASP A 8 8.13 -18.61 16.44
N TYR A 9 7.30 -19.08 15.50
CA TYR A 9 6.18 -18.29 14.99
C TYR A 9 5.18 -17.90 16.08
N HIS A 10 5.03 -18.71 17.14
CA HIS A 10 4.13 -18.39 18.27
C HIS A 10 4.51 -17.07 18.96
N VAL A 11 5.81 -16.76 19.04
CA VAL A 11 6.28 -15.50 19.62
C VAL A 11 5.74 -14.31 18.83
N PHE A 12 5.71 -14.39 17.50
CA PHE A 12 5.16 -13.34 16.64
C PHE A 12 3.66 -13.14 16.84
N PHE A 13 2.90 -14.21 17.09
CA PHE A 13 1.48 -14.13 17.43
C PHE A 13 1.26 -13.49 18.80
N GLU A 14 2.08 -13.83 19.80
CA GLU A 14 1.98 -13.26 21.15
C GLU A 14 2.27 -11.76 21.19
N ILE A 15 3.27 -11.29 20.45
CA ILE A 15 3.65 -9.87 20.38
C ILE A 15 2.83 -9.06 19.37
N ALA A 16 1.99 -9.70 18.55
CA ALA A 16 1.23 -9.03 17.48
C ALA A 16 0.44 -7.78 17.95
N PRO A 17 -0.27 -7.78 19.10
CA PRO A 17 -0.97 -6.57 19.57
C PRO A 17 -0.01 -5.43 19.90
N PHE A 18 1.17 -5.74 20.45
CA PHE A 18 2.21 -4.75 20.74
C PHE A 18 2.80 -4.17 19.45
N LEU A 19 3.14 -5.03 18.47
CA LEU A 19 3.62 -4.59 17.16
C LEU A 19 2.58 -3.73 16.41
N TYR A 20 1.32 -4.11 16.49
CA TYR A 20 0.23 -3.33 15.92
C TYR A 20 0.11 -1.96 16.61
N ALA A 21 0.15 -1.91 17.94
CA ALA A 21 0.07 -0.67 18.68
C ALA A 21 1.24 0.28 18.38
N ILE A 22 2.48 -0.22 18.42
CA ILE A 22 3.67 0.60 18.13
C ILE A 22 3.68 1.08 16.67
N GLY A 23 3.22 0.25 15.72
CA GLY A 23 3.07 0.65 14.32
C GLY A 23 2.10 1.82 14.14
N ASN A 24 0.93 1.77 14.79
CA ASN A 24 -0.03 2.87 14.78
C ASN A 24 0.53 4.13 15.46
N VAL A 25 1.26 3.99 16.57
CA VAL A 25 1.93 5.12 17.23
C VAL A 25 2.96 5.77 16.28
N LEU A 26 3.71 4.97 15.53
CA LEU A 26 4.66 5.49 14.53
C LEU A 26 3.97 6.24 13.39
N LEU A 27 2.82 5.76 12.91
CA LEU A 27 2.01 6.48 11.91
C LEU A 27 1.48 7.80 12.48
N VAL A 28 0.96 7.80 13.71
CA VAL A 28 0.53 9.04 14.39
C VAL A 28 1.69 10.01 14.56
N TYR A 29 2.87 9.52 14.96
CA TYR A 29 4.08 10.33 15.04
C TYR A 29 4.41 10.98 13.69
N LEU A 30 4.28 10.21 12.61
CA LEU A 30 4.57 10.68 11.26
C LEU A 30 3.55 11.74 10.79
N LEU A 31 2.27 11.58 11.12
CA LEU A 31 1.27 12.61 10.84
C LEU A 31 1.60 13.96 11.47
N LEU A 32 2.06 13.93 12.73
CA LEU A 32 2.35 15.13 13.53
C LEU A 32 3.70 15.76 13.19
N TRP A 33 4.76 14.96 13.08
CA TRP A 33 6.15 15.43 12.96
C TRP A 33 6.88 14.97 11.68
N GLY A 34 6.22 14.17 10.84
CA GLY A 34 6.78 13.66 9.59
C GLY A 34 7.09 14.78 8.61
N LYS A 35 8.25 14.67 7.96
CA LYS A 35 8.68 15.58 6.90
C LYS A 35 7.91 15.27 5.61
N LEU A 36 7.58 16.32 4.86
CA LEU A 36 6.96 16.18 3.54
C LEU A 36 8.04 15.81 2.52
N THR A 37 7.97 14.58 2.00
CA THR A 37 8.81 14.10 0.90
C THR A 37 7.90 13.83 -0.29
N ALA A 38 8.11 14.53 -1.41
CA ALA A 38 7.27 14.40 -2.61
C ALA A 38 5.75 14.54 -2.36
N HIS A 39 5.35 15.48 -1.50
CA HIS A 39 3.96 15.78 -1.11
C HIS A 39 3.27 14.73 -0.20
N VAL A 40 4.05 13.77 0.31
CA VAL A 40 3.58 12.71 1.20
C VAL A 40 4.42 12.75 2.47
N LYS A 41 3.79 12.55 3.62
CA LYS A 41 4.53 12.27 4.85
C LYS A 41 4.51 10.75 5.02
N SER A 42 5.54 10.03 4.59
CA SER A 42 5.58 8.57 4.75
C SER A 42 6.93 8.00 5.21
N TRP A 43 7.98 8.83 5.24
CA TRP A 43 9.35 8.38 5.56
C TRP A 43 9.84 8.98 6.87
N ILE A 44 10.43 8.11 7.71
CA ILE A 44 11.20 8.53 8.88
C ILE A 44 12.69 8.44 8.51
N HIS A 45 13.39 9.56 8.67
CA HIS A 45 14.81 9.67 8.38
C HIS A 45 15.62 9.66 9.69
N ILE A 46 16.52 8.69 9.84
CA ILE A 46 17.47 8.56 10.96
C ILE A 46 18.87 8.60 10.36
N GLY A 47 19.46 9.79 10.27
CA GLY A 47 20.75 10.00 9.61
C GLY A 47 20.69 9.64 8.13
N THR A 48 21.47 8.63 7.71
CA THR A 48 21.46 8.09 6.34
C THR A 48 20.42 7.00 6.11
N PHE A 49 19.82 6.47 7.18
CA PHE A 49 18.81 5.43 7.10
C PHE A 49 17.42 6.04 6.93
N GLN A 50 16.62 5.48 6.04
CA GLN A 50 15.23 5.86 5.85
C GLN A 50 14.37 4.61 5.84
N PHE A 51 13.25 4.66 6.55
CA PHE A 51 12.27 3.58 6.51
C PHE A 51 10.85 4.13 6.50
N GLN A 52 9.96 3.32 5.94
CA GLN A 52 8.55 3.65 5.78
C GLN A 52 7.72 2.82 6.78
N PRO A 53 7.18 3.42 7.85
CA PRO A 53 6.43 2.69 8.87
C PRO A 53 5.20 1.96 8.32
N SER A 54 4.56 2.49 7.27
CA SER A 54 3.36 1.91 6.66
C SER A 54 3.62 0.55 5.98
N GLU A 55 4.85 0.28 5.54
CA GLU A 55 5.25 -1.05 5.05
C GLU A 55 5.24 -2.09 6.18
N PHE A 56 5.82 -1.76 7.33
CA PHE A 56 5.79 -2.62 8.52
C PHE A 56 4.37 -2.78 9.07
N MET A 57 3.57 -1.72 9.01
CA MET A 57 2.19 -1.73 9.49
C MET A 57 1.34 -2.78 8.77
N LYS A 58 1.58 -3.06 7.48
CA LYS A 58 0.90 -4.15 6.76
C LYS A 58 1.15 -5.51 7.41
N ILE A 59 2.41 -5.79 7.74
CA ILE A 59 2.82 -7.04 8.39
C ILE A 59 2.21 -7.11 9.80
N PHE A 60 2.28 -6.02 10.57
CA PHE A 60 1.72 -5.98 11.92
C PHE A 60 0.20 -6.15 11.93
N THR A 61 -0.49 -5.56 10.95
CA THR A 61 -1.94 -5.73 10.76
C THR A 61 -2.27 -7.16 10.39
N ALA A 62 -1.50 -7.78 9.48
CA ALA A 62 -1.70 -9.18 9.11
C ALA A 62 -1.52 -10.14 10.30
N LEU A 63 -0.48 -9.93 11.12
CA LEU A 63 -0.26 -10.70 12.35
C LEU A 63 -1.39 -10.49 13.37
N MET A 64 -1.84 -9.25 13.56
CA MET A 64 -2.96 -8.93 14.45
C MET A 64 -4.27 -9.59 14.01
N LEU A 65 -4.54 -9.60 12.69
CA LEU A 65 -5.68 -10.30 12.10
C LEU A 65 -5.56 -11.81 12.28
N ALA A 66 -4.39 -12.39 12.00
CA ALA A 66 -4.16 -13.82 12.16
C ALA A 66 -4.43 -14.26 13.61
N ARG A 67 -3.88 -13.53 14.58
CA ARG A 67 -4.17 -13.75 16.00
C ARG A 67 -5.65 -13.59 16.34
N TYR A 68 -6.30 -12.57 15.77
CA TYR A 68 -7.73 -12.35 15.99
C TYR A 68 -8.55 -13.56 15.52
N PHE A 69 -8.28 -14.07 14.32
CA PHE A 69 -8.97 -15.23 13.76
C PHE A 69 -8.66 -16.54 14.49
N GLU A 70 -7.42 -16.74 14.94
CA GLU A 70 -7.03 -17.91 15.75
C GLU A 70 -7.85 -18.02 17.05
N ASN A 71 -8.06 -16.89 17.72
CA ASN A 71 -8.85 -16.84 18.95
C ASN A 71 -10.37 -16.82 18.68
N HIS A 72 -10.79 -16.68 17.43
CA HIS A 72 -12.18 -16.64 17.05
C HIS A 72 -12.69 -18.04 16.71
N GLN A 73 -13.36 -18.67 17.66
CA GLN A 73 -13.82 -20.06 17.54
C GLN A 73 -15.01 -20.25 16.57
N SER A 74 -15.63 -19.15 16.10
CA SER A 74 -16.79 -19.23 15.20
C SER A 74 -16.35 -19.33 13.74
N VAL A 75 -17.00 -20.25 13.01
CA VAL A 75 -16.81 -20.46 11.56
C VAL A 75 -17.20 -19.21 10.75
N TYR A 76 -18.09 -18.37 11.28
CA TYR A 76 -18.57 -17.15 10.65
C TYR A 76 -18.34 -15.94 11.55
N LEU A 77 -17.90 -14.82 10.95
CA LEU A 77 -17.86 -13.54 11.63
C LEU A 77 -19.28 -13.04 11.94
N ASP A 78 -19.58 -12.85 13.22
CA ASP A 78 -20.74 -12.09 13.64
C ASP A 78 -20.52 -10.58 13.38
N VAL A 79 -21.57 -9.76 13.54
CA VAL A 79 -21.49 -8.32 13.26
C VAL A 79 -20.41 -7.65 14.13
N ARG A 80 -20.26 -8.08 15.39
CA ARG A 80 -19.25 -7.55 16.29
C ARG A 80 -17.84 -7.92 15.83
N ALA A 81 -17.61 -9.16 15.41
CA ALA A 81 -16.33 -9.60 14.90
C ALA A 81 -15.98 -8.94 13.57
N PHE A 82 -16.95 -8.80 12.67
CA PHE A 82 -16.79 -8.03 11.43
C PHE A 82 -16.35 -6.60 11.71
N LEU A 83 -17.03 -5.90 12.63
CA LEU A 83 -16.67 -4.53 13.02
C LEU A 83 -15.25 -4.46 13.62
N ARG A 84 -14.85 -5.45 14.43
CA ARG A 84 -13.48 -5.51 14.97
C ARG A 84 -12.44 -5.69 13.87
N VAL A 85 -12.65 -6.61 12.93
CA VAL A 85 -11.74 -6.81 11.79
C VAL A 85 -11.63 -5.55 10.95
N MET A 86 -12.77 -4.93 10.63
CA MET A 86 -12.79 -3.66 9.90
C MET A 86 -12.09 -2.53 10.66
N LEU A 87 -12.15 -2.51 11.99
CA LEU A 87 -11.47 -1.52 12.82
C LEU A 87 -9.95 -1.77 12.89
N ILE A 88 -9.52 -3.03 13.01
CA ILE A 88 -8.10 -3.42 12.98
C ILE A 88 -7.45 -3.00 11.66
N ILE A 89 -8.16 -3.10 10.53
CA ILE A 89 -7.62 -2.66 9.24
C ILE A 89 -7.86 -1.16 9.01
N GLY A 90 -9.02 -0.66 9.42
CA GLY A 90 -9.46 0.69 9.14
C GLY A 90 -8.66 1.77 9.86
N ILE A 91 -8.16 1.50 11.07
CA ILE A 91 -7.30 2.45 11.80
C ILE A 91 -6.01 2.75 10.99
N PRO A 92 -5.15 1.77 10.66
CA PRO A 92 -3.92 2.06 9.93
C PRO A 92 -4.20 2.62 8.53
N VAL A 93 -5.21 2.10 7.82
CA VAL A 93 -5.60 2.63 6.50
C VAL A 93 -6.04 4.10 6.60
N GLY A 94 -6.81 4.44 7.63
CA GLY A 94 -7.25 5.81 7.89
C GLY A 94 -6.07 6.74 8.18
N LEU A 95 -5.14 6.33 9.04
CA LEU A 95 -3.94 7.11 9.34
C LEU A 95 -3.10 7.36 8.07
N ILE A 96 -2.86 6.32 7.27
CA ILE A 96 -2.09 6.41 6.02
C ILE A 96 -2.81 7.27 4.96
N ALA A 97 -4.15 7.22 4.90
CA ALA A 97 -4.91 8.08 4.01
C ALA A 97 -4.78 9.58 4.39
N VAL A 98 -4.66 9.88 5.69
CA VAL A 98 -4.39 11.23 6.19
C VAL A 98 -2.93 11.67 5.95
N GLU A 99 -2.01 10.73 5.73
CA GLU A 99 -0.60 10.94 5.33
C GLU A 99 -0.39 11.34 3.84
N PRO A 100 -1.44 11.86 3.18
CA PRO A 100 -1.70 11.77 1.74
C PRO A 100 -1.15 10.58 0.92
N ASP A 101 -0.89 9.42 1.53
CA ASP A 101 -0.32 8.26 0.84
C ASP A 101 -1.40 7.26 0.35
N LEU A 102 -2.12 7.66 -0.69
CA LEU A 102 -3.21 6.83 -1.24
C LEU A 102 -2.72 5.50 -1.83
N GLY A 103 -1.51 5.46 -2.39
CA GLY A 103 -0.96 4.23 -2.95
C GLY A 103 -0.78 3.17 -1.87
N THR A 104 -0.17 3.56 -0.76
CA THR A 104 0.03 2.65 0.37
C THR A 104 -1.29 2.29 1.05
N ALA A 105 -2.24 3.22 1.20
CA ALA A 105 -3.57 2.91 1.74
C ALA A 105 -4.31 1.86 0.89
N LEU A 106 -4.29 2.00 -0.44
CA LEU A 106 -4.92 1.04 -1.36
C LEU A 106 -4.21 -0.33 -1.35
N SER A 107 -2.93 -0.40 -0.99
CA SER A 107 -2.21 -1.67 -0.87
C SER A 107 -2.71 -2.58 0.27
N PHE A 108 -3.60 -2.09 1.14
CA PHE A 108 -4.30 -2.91 2.14
C PHE A 108 -5.53 -3.64 1.58
N LEU A 109 -5.99 -3.33 0.36
CA LEU A 109 -7.16 -4.00 -0.24
C LEU A 109 -7.01 -5.54 -0.29
N PRO A 110 -5.86 -6.12 -0.69
CA PRO A 110 -5.66 -7.56 -0.62
C PRO A 110 -5.79 -8.12 0.80
N LEU A 111 -5.33 -7.38 1.82
CA LEU A 111 -5.43 -7.80 3.21
C LEU A 111 -6.88 -7.82 3.70
N ILE A 112 -7.67 -6.81 3.32
CA ILE A 112 -9.12 -6.77 3.57
C ILE A 112 -9.80 -7.97 2.92
N ALA A 113 -9.46 -8.23 1.65
CA ALA A 113 -10.03 -9.36 0.91
C ALA A 113 -9.73 -10.70 1.60
N VAL A 114 -8.47 -10.93 1.97
CA VAL A 114 -8.04 -12.14 2.67
C VAL A 114 -8.77 -12.28 4.02
N ALA A 115 -8.86 -11.20 4.80
CA ALA A 115 -9.57 -11.21 6.08
C ALA A 115 -11.07 -11.51 5.93
N MET A 116 -11.73 -10.93 4.93
CA MET A 116 -13.13 -11.21 4.63
C MET A 116 -13.36 -12.66 4.16
N PHE A 117 -12.40 -13.22 3.41
CA PHE A 117 -12.46 -14.59 2.93
C PHE A 117 -12.34 -15.59 4.08
N PHE A 118 -11.31 -15.45 4.93
CA PHE A 118 -11.13 -16.30 6.11
C PHE A 118 -12.22 -16.11 7.17
N GLY A 119 -12.84 -14.93 7.23
CA GLY A 119 -13.98 -14.65 8.09
C GLY A 119 -15.29 -15.34 7.69
N GLY A 120 -15.30 -16.15 6.64
CA GLY A 120 -16.49 -16.88 6.18
C GLY A 120 -17.61 -15.97 5.69
N ILE A 121 -17.29 -14.75 5.25
CA ILE A 121 -18.31 -13.76 4.89
C ILE A 121 -19.08 -14.21 3.65
N LYS A 122 -20.42 -14.09 3.70
CA LYS A 122 -21.31 -14.43 2.59
C LYS A 122 -20.96 -13.61 1.33
N TRP A 123 -20.98 -14.25 0.16
CA TRP A 123 -20.75 -13.61 -1.15
C TRP A 123 -21.56 -12.31 -1.37
N LYS A 124 -22.79 -12.23 -0.84
CA LYS A 124 -23.62 -11.01 -0.94
C LYS A 124 -22.94 -9.77 -0.34
N VAL A 125 -22.18 -9.94 0.74
CA VAL A 125 -21.45 -8.84 1.39
C VAL A 125 -20.25 -8.40 0.55
N TRP A 126 -19.58 -9.34 -0.12
CA TRP A 126 -18.53 -9.02 -1.10
C TRP A 126 -19.05 -8.16 -2.23
N VAL A 127 -20.18 -8.57 -2.83
CA VAL A 127 -20.83 -7.79 -3.89
C VAL A 127 -21.25 -6.42 -3.37
N ALA A 128 -21.84 -6.34 -2.17
CA ALA A 128 -22.21 -5.08 -1.56
C ALA A 128 -21.00 -4.16 -1.34
N ALA A 129 -19.87 -4.69 -0.86
CA ALA A 129 -18.64 -3.92 -0.66
C ALA A 129 -18.09 -3.34 -1.97
N VAL A 130 -18.07 -4.14 -3.05
CA VAL A 130 -17.66 -3.67 -4.38
C VAL A 130 -18.60 -2.60 -4.92
N LEU A 131 -19.92 -2.79 -4.78
CA LEU A 131 -20.91 -1.80 -5.20
C LEU A 131 -20.77 -0.49 -4.43
N ILE A 132 -20.59 -0.55 -3.11
CA ILE A 132 -20.33 0.62 -2.28
C ILE A 132 -19.05 1.32 -2.74
N ALA A 133 -17.96 0.57 -2.98
CA ALA A 133 -16.71 1.16 -3.47
C ALA A 133 -16.90 1.88 -4.81
N LEU A 134 -17.64 1.29 -5.75
CA LEU A 134 -17.96 1.90 -7.05
C LEU A 134 -18.81 3.18 -6.89
N ILE A 135 -19.81 3.16 -6.01
CA ILE A 135 -20.65 4.34 -5.71
C ILE A 135 -19.82 5.46 -5.08
N LEU A 136 -18.81 5.14 -4.27
CA LEU A 136 -17.93 6.11 -3.63
C LEU A 136 -16.83 6.66 -4.56
N LEU A 137 -16.58 6.06 -5.73
CA LEU A 137 -15.54 6.52 -6.66
C LEU A 137 -15.66 8.01 -7.06
N PRO A 138 -16.85 8.55 -7.42
CA PRO A 138 -16.98 9.97 -7.78
C PRO A 138 -16.66 10.90 -6.60
N ILE A 139 -17.03 10.50 -5.38
CA ILE A 139 -16.72 11.25 -4.15
C ILE A 139 -15.21 11.23 -3.93
N GLY A 140 -14.59 10.06 -4.08
CA GLY A 140 -13.13 9.91 -4.03
C GLY A 140 -12.44 10.85 -5.02
N TRP A 141 -12.92 10.91 -6.28
CA TRP A 141 -12.36 11.80 -7.29
C TRP A 141 -12.40 13.27 -6.88
N VAL A 142 -13.49 13.75 -6.27
CA VAL A 142 -13.58 15.14 -5.81
C VAL A 142 -12.56 15.43 -4.72
N LEU A 143 -12.37 14.50 -3.78
CA LEU A 143 -11.45 14.61 -2.64
C LEU A 143 -9.97 14.52 -3.03
N LEU A 144 -9.65 13.96 -4.20
CA LEU A 144 -8.27 13.87 -4.68
C LEU A 144 -7.63 15.25 -4.87
N LYS A 145 -6.39 15.38 -4.41
CA LYS A 145 -5.55 16.56 -4.63
C LYS A 145 -5.18 16.69 -6.13
N PRO A 146 -4.87 17.90 -6.63
CA PRO A 146 -4.54 18.10 -8.04
C PRO A 146 -3.44 17.16 -8.58
N TYR A 147 -2.35 16.97 -7.82
CA TYR A 147 -1.27 16.05 -8.22
C TYR A 147 -1.70 14.58 -8.29
N GLN A 148 -2.69 14.16 -7.49
CA GLN A 148 -3.21 12.79 -7.49
C GLN A 148 -4.07 12.57 -8.74
N LYS A 149 -4.91 13.56 -9.09
CA LYS A 149 -5.69 13.56 -10.33
C LYS A 149 -4.78 13.52 -11.54
N ASP A 150 -3.74 14.36 -11.55
CA ASP A 150 -2.76 14.41 -12.63
C ASP A 150 -2.07 13.07 -12.84
N ARG A 151 -1.68 12.37 -11.77
CA ARG A 151 -1.09 11.02 -11.88
C ARG A 151 -2.06 10.03 -12.52
N ILE A 152 -3.34 10.04 -12.14
CA ILE A 152 -4.35 9.13 -12.73
C ILE A 152 -4.58 9.46 -14.20
N ILE A 153 -4.74 10.74 -14.55
CA ILE A 153 -4.97 11.18 -15.94
C ILE A 153 -3.75 10.85 -16.81
N THR A 154 -2.54 11.10 -16.33
CA THR A 154 -1.29 10.80 -17.04
C THR A 154 -1.10 9.30 -17.21
N PHE A 155 -1.50 8.48 -16.24
CA PHE A 155 -1.46 7.02 -16.36
C PHE A 155 -2.44 6.52 -17.43
N LEU A 156 -3.68 7.04 -17.45
CA LEU A 156 -4.71 6.66 -18.43
C LEU A 156 -4.43 7.19 -19.83
N ASN A 157 -3.86 8.39 -19.95
CA ASN A 157 -3.52 9.03 -21.21
C ASN A 157 -2.15 9.73 -21.10
N PRO A 158 -1.04 8.97 -21.24
CA PRO A 158 0.30 9.54 -21.18
C PRO A 158 0.64 10.41 -22.39
N ASP A 159 -0.07 10.25 -23.50
CA ASP A 159 0.16 10.99 -24.75
C ASP A 159 -0.32 12.45 -24.69
N ARG A 160 -1.05 12.83 -23.63
CA ARG A 160 -1.49 14.21 -23.39
C ARG A 160 -0.34 15.16 -23.06
N ASP A 161 0.73 14.65 -22.46
CA ASP A 161 1.92 15.44 -22.12
C ASP A 161 3.18 14.56 -22.22
N PRO A 162 3.60 14.21 -23.44
CA PRO A 162 4.67 13.26 -23.68
C PRO A 162 6.06 13.81 -23.34
N LEU A 163 6.21 15.13 -23.13
CA LEU A 163 7.47 15.78 -22.76
C LEU A 163 7.52 16.21 -21.27
N GLY A 164 6.38 16.32 -20.60
CA GLY A 164 6.27 16.62 -19.17
C GLY A 164 5.92 15.39 -18.34
N LYS A 165 4.70 15.34 -17.80
CA LYS A 165 4.28 14.31 -16.83
C LYS A 165 4.21 12.90 -17.42
N GLY A 166 3.87 12.78 -18.70
CA GLY A 166 3.80 11.50 -19.43
C GLY A 166 5.13 10.97 -19.91
N TYR A 167 6.19 11.81 -19.92
CA TYR A 167 7.51 11.46 -20.44
C TYR A 167 8.08 10.18 -19.81
N GLN A 168 8.03 10.07 -18.48
CA GLN A 168 8.54 8.90 -17.77
C GLN A 168 7.78 7.62 -18.13
N VAL A 169 6.45 7.70 -18.28
CA VAL A 169 5.61 6.57 -18.67
C VAL A 169 5.89 6.15 -20.11
N THR A 170 6.02 7.12 -21.03
CA THR A 170 6.34 6.87 -22.43
C THR A 170 7.72 6.24 -22.60
N GLN A 171 8.73 6.76 -21.89
CA GLN A 171 10.09 6.18 -21.93
C GLN A 171 10.14 4.78 -21.30
N ALA A 172 9.38 4.52 -20.23
CA ALA A 172 9.24 3.18 -19.68
C ALA A 172 8.60 2.21 -20.69
N LYS A 173 7.53 2.62 -21.39
CA LYS A 173 6.90 1.82 -22.47
C LYS A 173 7.88 1.53 -23.60
N ILE A 174 8.64 2.53 -24.06
CA ILE A 174 9.67 2.36 -25.10
C ILE A 174 10.79 1.44 -24.62
N ALA A 175 11.24 1.58 -23.37
CA ALA A 175 12.27 0.73 -22.80
C ALA A 175 11.85 -0.74 -22.81
N ILE A 176 10.64 -1.03 -22.31
CA ILE A 176 10.05 -2.38 -22.30
C ILE A 176 9.87 -2.90 -23.73
N GLY A 177 9.24 -2.12 -24.62
CA GLY A 177 8.99 -2.52 -26.00
C GLY A 177 10.27 -2.75 -26.82
N SER A 178 11.33 -2.00 -26.52
CA SER A 178 12.63 -2.17 -27.16
C SER A 178 13.43 -3.36 -26.64
N GLY A 179 13.05 -3.93 -25.49
CA GLY A 179 13.77 -5.01 -24.81
C GLY A 179 13.74 -6.36 -25.55
N GLY A 180 12.70 -6.64 -26.32
CA GLY A 180 12.49 -7.97 -26.91
C GLY A 180 12.40 -9.08 -25.84
N ILE A 181 12.32 -10.35 -26.27
CA ILE A 181 12.09 -11.50 -25.38
C ILE A 181 13.34 -11.82 -24.53
N HIS A 182 14.53 -11.57 -25.07
CA HIS A 182 15.81 -11.86 -24.42
C HIS A 182 16.39 -10.67 -23.65
N GLY A 183 15.72 -9.51 -23.68
CA GLY A 183 16.27 -8.25 -23.18
C GLY A 183 17.39 -7.71 -24.08
N LYS A 184 17.78 -6.45 -23.86
CA LYS A 184 18.93 -5.85 -24.55
C LYS A 184 20.29 -6.25 -23.96
N GLY A 185 20.33 -6.98 -22.84
CA GLY A 185 21.55 -7.29 -22.08
C GLY A 185 21.84 -6.31 -20.93
N PHE A 186 22.63 -6.76 -19.95
CA PHE A 186 22.96 -5.99 -18.74
C PHE A 186 23.65 -4.66 -19.10
N LYS A 187 23.09 -3.53 -18.63
CA LYS A 187 23.53 -2.14 -18.93
C LYS A 187 23.48 -1.71 -20.40
N GLN A 188 22.82 -2.47 -21.27
CA GLN A 188 22.67 -2.13 -22.70
C GLN A 188 21.29 -1.50 -23.02
N GLY A 189 20.47 -1.23 -22.00
CA GLY A 189 19.21 -0.51 -22.16
C GLY A 189 19.42 0.93 -22.63
N THR A 190 18.99 1.25 -23.84
CA THR A 190 19.14 2.59 -24.46
C THR A 190 18.53 3.71 -23.61
N GLN A 191 17.36 3.46 -23.00
CA GLN A 191 16.66 4.45 -22.17
C GLN A 191 17.25 4.64 -20.77
N ALA A 192 17.94 3.62 -20.23
CA ALA A 192 18.65 3.67 -18.96
C ALA A 192 20.10 4.19 -19.11
N LYS A 193 20.60 4.31 -20.34
CA LYS A 193 21.94 4.84 -20.62
C LYS A 193 21.93 6.34 -20.98
N LEU A 194 20.90 6.80 -21.70
CA LEU A 194 20.83 8.17 -22.28
C LEU A 194 20.12 9.24 -21.40
N GLU A 195 20.19 9.11 -20.08
CA GLU A 195 19.45 9.93 -19.07
C GLU A 195 17.95 10.21 -19.25
N TYR A 196 17.27 9.57 -20.20
CA TYR A 196 15.83 9.78 -20.47
C TYR A 196 14.84 9.26 -19.42
N LEU A 197 15.31 8.67 -18.32
CA LEU A 197 14.45 8.28 -17.19
C LEU A 197 14.86 9.14 -15.98
N PRO A 198 14.01 10.09 -15.52
CA PRO A 198 14.38 10.97 -14.42
C PRO A 198 14.53 10.26 -13.06
N ALA A 199 13.89 9.10 -12.86
CA ALA A 199 13.92 8.34 -11.60
C ALA A 199 14.48 6.92 -11.79
N ARG A 200 15.73 6.78 -12.24
CA ARG A 200 16.37 5.47 -12.50
C ARG A 200 16.69 4.65 -11.26
N HIS A 201 16.80 5.31 -10.11
CA HIS A 201 17.32 4.72 -8.89
C HIS A 201 16.22 4.29 -7.91
N THR A 202 14.96 4.61 -8.22
CA THR A 202 13.82 4.42 -7.32
C THR A 202 12.78 3.44 -7.88
N ASP A 203 12.74 3.24 -9.21
CA ASP A 203 11.76 2.39 -9.92
C ASP A 203 12.46 1.31 -10.76
#